data_AF-A0A3E0KST5-F1
#
_entry.id   AF-A0A3E0KST5-F1
#
_cell.length_a   1.000
_cell.length_b   1.000
_cell.length_c   1.000
_cell.angle_alpha   90.00
_cell.angle_beta   90.00
_cell.angle_gamma   90.00
#
_symmetry.space_group_name_H-M   'P 1'
#
loop_
_entity.id
_entity.type
_entity.pdbx_description
1 polymer ?
#
loop_
_entity_poly.entity_id
_entity_poly.type
_entity_poly.pdbx_seq_one_letter_code
_entity_poly.pdbx_strand_id
1 'polypeptide(L)'
;MAARVPLHKVRNIGIAAHIDAGKTTTTERILFYTGRVHRLGEVHEGAATMDWMPQEQERGITITSAATTCFWKDHRINIIDTPGHVDFTVEVERSLRVLDGVIAVFCARGGVEPQSETVWRQADRYGVPRIAYVNKMDITGANFHRVVEQLRERLGANAVPVQLPIGAEDTFEGIIDLVRMKAYYYRDELGRQIDELPIPDHLADL
;
A
#
# COMPACT_ATOMS: atom_id res chain seq x y z
N MET A 1 20.89 -21.66 14.94
CA MET A 1 19.65 -21.08 15.51
C MET A 1 19.53 -19.65 15.01
N ALA A 2 18.55 -19.34 14.17
CA ALA A 2 18.30 -17.96 13.74
C ALA A 2 18.00 -17.10 14.97
N ALA A 3 18.68 -15.96 15.12
CA ALA A 3 18.48 -15.07 16.24
C ALA A 3 16.98 -14.71 16.35
N ARG A 4 16.41 -14.92 17.54
CA ARG A 4 14.98 -14.72 17.80
C ARG A 4 14.70 -13.22 17.76
N VAL A 5 13.99 -12.74 16.74
CA VAL A 5 13.57 -11.34 16.65
C VAL A 5 12.62 -11.04 17.82
N PRO A 6 12.84 -9.95 18.58
CA PRO A 6 11.93 -9.56 19.66
C PRO A 6 10.50 -9.35 19.15
N LEU A 7 9.49 -9.80 19.89
CA LEU A 7 8.08 -9.73 19.45
C LEU A 7 7.63 -8.30 19.11
N HIS A 8 8.07 -7.29 19.86
CA HIS A 8 7.75 -5.88 19.59
C HIS A 8 8.36 -5.34 18.28
N LYS A 9 9.29 -6.08 17.65
CA LYS A 9 9.87 -5.76 16.34
C LYS A 9 9.24 -6.55 15.19
N VAL A 10 8.21 -7.36 15.46
CA VAL A 10 7.45 -8.08 14.44
C VAL A 10 6.27 -7.25 13.97
N ARG A 11 6.00 -7.25 12.66
CA ARG A 11 4.81 -6.63 12.04
C ARG A 11 4.17 -7.65 11.10
N ASN A 12 2.97 -8.11 11.41
CA ASN A 12 2.17 -8.93 10.50
C ASN A 12 1.18 -8.02 9.78
N ILE A 13 1.42 -7.73 8.51
CA ILE A 13 0.60 -6.78 7.73
C ILE A 13 -0.02 -7.45 6.50
N GLY A 14 -1.27 -7.10 6.23
CA GLY A 14 -1.93 -7.41 4.96
C GLY A 14 -1.94 -6.21 4.04
N ILE A 15 -1.86 -6.42 2.74
CA ILE A 15 -2.12 -5.38 1.74
C ILE A 15 -3.44 -5.73 1.08
N ALA A 16 -4.40 -4.82 1.16
CA ALA A 16 -5.78 -5.05 0.71
C ALA A 16 -6.27 -3.87 -0.13
N ALA A 17 -6.94 -4.16 -1.24
CA ALA A 17 -7.36 -3.16 -2.20
C ALA A 17 -8.47 -3.71 -3.11
N HIS A 18 -9.17 -2.82 -3.83
CA HIS A 18 -9.97 -3.23 -5.00
C HIS A 18 -9.07 -3.64 -6.18
N ILE A 19 -9.68 -4.22 -7.22
CA ILE A 19 -9.00 -4.60 -8.46
C ILE A 19 -8.32 -3.38 -9.08
N ASP A 20 -7.12 -3.55 -9.63
CA ASP A 20 -6.32 -2.50 -10.28
C ASP A 20 -5.91 -1.30 -9.41
N ALA A 21 -6.10 -1.32 -8.09
CA ALA A 21 -5.60 -0.28 -7.19
C ALA A 21 -4.05 -0.27 -7.06
N GLY A 22 -3.38 -1.31 -7.53
CA GLY A 22 -1.91 -1.46 -7.48
C GLY A 22 -1.40 -2.14 -6.21
N LYS A 23 -2.19 -3.05 -5.63
CA LYS A 23 -1.83 -3.85 -4.45
C LYS A 23 -0.54 -4.64 -4.65
N THR A 24 -0.49 -5.51 -5.66
CA THR A 24 0.68 -6.35 -5.96
C THR A 24 1.91 -5.53 -6.28
N THR A 25 1.78 -4.48 -7.09
CA THR A 25 2.88 -3.55 -7.41
C THR A 25 3.42 -2.86 -6.15
N THR A 26 2.54 -2.50 -5.20
CA THR A 26 2.95 -1.95 -3.91
C THR A 26 3.75 -2.99 -3.12
N THR A 27 3.28 -4.23 -3.10
CA THR A 27 3.98 -5.33 -2.44
C THR A 27 5.37 -5.57 -3.04
N GLU A 28 5.49 -5.63 -4.37
CA GLU A 28 6.76 -5.79 -5.06
C GLU A 28 7.75 -4.67 -4.71
N ARG A 29 7.27 -3.42 -4.69
CA ARG A 29 8.10 -2.26 -4.32
C ARG A 29 8.59 -2.38 -2.88
N ILE A 30 7.76 -2.83 -1.94
CA ILE A 30 8.20 -3.12 -0.56
C ILE A 30 9.31 -4.17 -0.54
N LEU A 31 9.15 -5.28 -1.29
CA LEU A 31 10.16 -6.34 -1.36
C LEU A 31 11.46 -5.87 -2.01
N PHE A 32 11.38 -5.00 -3.03
CA PHE A 32 12.54 -4.39 -3.66
C PHE A 32 13.29 -3.45 -2.72
N TYR A 33 12.60 -2.51 -2.05
CA TYR A 33 13.24 -1.56 -1.15
C TYR A 33 13.80 -2.22 0.11
N THR A 34 13.23 -3.34 0.55
CA THR A 34 13.78 -4.15 1.65
C THR A 34 14.96 -5.04 1.23
N GLY A 35 15.32 -5.04 -0.07
CA GLY A 35 16.40 -5.84 -0.64
C GLY A 35 16.09 -7.33 -0.73
N ARG A 36 14.83 -7.74 -0.56
CA ARG A 36 14.39 -9.14 -0.67
C ARG A 36 14.36 -9.62 -2.11
N VAL A 37 14.09 -8.70 -3.03
CA VAL A 37 14.03 -8.87 -4.49
C VAL A 37 14.99 -7.85 -5.09
N HIS A 38 15.71 -8.21 -6.16
CA HIS A 38 16.79 -7.38 -6.70
C HIS A 38 16.39 -6.67 -8.00
N ARG A 39 15.33 -7.12 -8.68
CA ARG A 39 14.73 -6.45 -9.84
C ARG A 39 13.22 -6.36 -9.72
N LEU A 40 12.66 -5.22 -10.11
CA LEU A 40 11.21 -5.06 -10.22
C LEU A 40 10.69 -5.96 -11.33
N GLY A 41 9.56 -6.63 -11.10
CA GLY A 41 9.05 -7.67 -12.00
C GLY A 41 9.63 -9.08 -11.77
N GLU A 42 10.64 -9.29 -10.91
CA GLU A 42 11.11 -10.65 -10.55
C GLU A 42 10.01 -11.52 -9.92
N VAL A 43 8.99 -10.88 -9.34
CA VAL A 43 7.81 -11.54 -8.77
C VAL A 43 6.79 -11.87 -9.87
N HIS A 44 6.75 -11.13 -10.99
CA HIS A 44 5.92 -11.45 -12.15
C HIS A 44 6.60 -12.42 -13.15
N GLU A 45 7.94 -12.39 -13.26
CA GLU A 45 8.74 -13.20 -14.19
C GLU A 45 9.19 -14.57 -13.62
N GLY A 46 8.61 -15.01 -12.50
CA GLY A 46 8.72 -16.40 -12.02
C GLY A 46 9.89 -16.73 -11.09
N ALA A 47 10.64 -15.74 -10.58
CA ALA A 47 11.75 -16.00 -9.65
C ALA A 47 11.34 -15.95 -8.16
N ALA A 48 10.29 -15.18 -7.83
CA ALA A 48 9.80 -15.00 -6.45
C ALA A 48 8.28 -14.76 -6.39
N THR A 49 7.50 -15.56 -7.12
CA THR A 49 6.10 -15.30 -7.45
C THR A 49 5.17 -15.24 -6.24
N MET A 50 4.52 -14.09 -6.07
CA MET A 50 3.32 -13.89 -5.23
C MET A 50 2.08 -14.36 -6.00
N ASP A 51 2.06 -14.10 -7.32
CA ASP A 51 1.07 -14.61 -8.28
C ASP A 51 1.64 -15.83 -9.05
N TRP A 52 1.68 -16.98 -8.38
CA TRP A 52 2.33 -18.20 -8.88
C TRP A 52 1.43 -19.05 -9.78
N MET A 53 0.11 -18.82 -9.77
CA MET A 53 -0.80 -19.59 -10.60
C MET A 53 -0.86 -19.05 -12.03
N PRO A 54 -0.83 -19.92 -13.07
CA PRO A 54 -0.95 -19.49 -14.47
C PRO A 54 -2.19 -18.62 -14.74
N GLN A 55 -3.29 -18.89 -14.03
CA GLN A 55 -4.52 -18.09 -14.14
C GLN A 55 -4.40 -16.68 -13.54
N GLU A 56 -3.55 -16.49 -12.52
CA GLU A 56 -3.28 -15.16 -11.95
C GLU A 56 -2.50 -14.31 -12.97
N GLN A 57 -1.50 -14.92 -13.61
CA GLN A 57 -0.67 -14.27 -14.63
C GLN A 57 -1.46 -13.96 -15.91
N GLU A 58 -2.31 -14.89 -16.35
CA GLU A 58 -3.14 -14.72 -17.56
C GLU A 58 -4.19 -13.61 -17.40
N ARG A 59 -4.70 -13.40 -16.19
CA ARG A 59 -5.79 -12.45 -15.90
C ARG A 59 -5.34 -11.16 -15.22
N GLY A 60 -4.09 -11.07 -14.77
CA GLY A 60 -3.56 -9.91 -14.03
C GLY A 60 -4.22 -9.70 -12.66
N ILE A 61 -4.71 -10.77 -12.01
CA ILE A 61 -5.38 -10.70 -10.71
C ILE A 61 -4.72 -11.63 -9.70
N THR A 62 -4.64 -11.21 -8.43
CA THR A 62 -4.25 -12.08 -7.31
C THR A 62 -5.43 -12.94 -6.87
N ILE A 63 -5.25 -14.25 -6.87
CA ILE A 63 -6.25 -15.25 -6.50
C ILE A 63 -5.91 -15.87 -5.14
N THR A 64 -4.64 -16.20 -4.86
CA THR A 64 -4.19 -16.75 -3.56
C THR A 64 -3.32 -15.79 -2.78
N SER A 65 -3.40 -15.90 -1.46
CA SER A 65 -2.63 -15.09 -0.52
C SER A 65 -1.22 -15.66 -0.40
N ALA A 66 -0.24 -14.91 -0.87
CA ALA A 66 1.18 -15.22 -0.67
C ALA A 66 1.70 -14.53 0.60
N ALA A 67 2.38 -15.30 1.45
CA ALA A 67 3.01 -14.80 2.67
C ALA A 67 4.53 -14.66 2.47
N THR A 68 5.06 -13.45 2.56
CA THR A 68 6.50 -13.17 2.39
C THR A 68 7.05 -12.45 3.61
N THR A 69 8.25 -12.85 4.05
CA THR A 69 8.98 -12.16 5.13
C THR A 69 10.09 -11.28 4.55
N CYS A 70 10.18 -10.03 5.02
CA CYS A 70 11.27 -9.10 4.75
C CYS A 70 11.70 -8.36 6.03
N PHE A 71 12.80 -7.61 5.93
CA PHE A 71 13.34 -6.83 7.05
C PHE A 71 13.43 -5.36 6.68
N TRP A 72 12.98 -4.47 7.57
CA TRP A 72 13.08 -3.02 7.40
C TRP A 72 13.43 -2.36 8.71
N LYS A 73 14.53 -1.60 8.77
CA LYS A 73 14.98 -0.85 9.97
C LYS A 73 14.91 -1.69 11.25
N ASP A 74 15.59 -2.84 11.28
CA ASP A 74 15.60 -3.84 12.36
C ASP A 74 14.24 -4.51 12.71
N HIS A 75 13.18 -4.26 11.94
CA HIS A 75 11.89 -4.90 12.11
C HIS A 75 11.73 -6.05 11.14
N ARG A 76 11.12 -7.14 11.61
CA ARG A 76 10.66 -8.23 10.75
C ARG A 76 9.24 -7.93 10.31
N ILE A 77 9.03 -7.88 9.01
CA ILE A 77 7.72 -7.67 8.41
C ILE A 77 7.29 -8.97 7.73
N ASN A 78 6.13 -9.49 8.10
CA ASN A 78 5.47 -10.59 7.42
C ASN A 78 4.30 -9.98 6.64
N ILE A 79 4.37 -10.03 5.32
CA ILE A 79 3.38 -9.46 4.41
C ILE A 79 2.49 -10.59 3.89
N ILE A 80 1.18 -10.39 3.96
CA ILE A 80 0.19 -11.22 3.28
C ILE A 80 -0.43 -10.38 2.18
N ASP A 81 -0.19 -10.75 0.93
CA ASP A 81 -0.82 -10.09 -0.20
C ASP A 81 -2.23 -10.68 -0.40
N THR A 82 -3.29 -9.90 -0.20
CA THR A 82 -4.65 -10.44 -0.18
C THR A 82 -5.35 -10.31 -1.54
N PRO A 83 -6.23 -11.23 -1.96
CA PRO A 83 -7.00 -11.08 -3.18
C PRO A 83 -7.81 -9.78 -3.21
N GLY A 84 -7.82 -9.08 -4.34
CA GLY A 84 -8.56 -7.80 -4.49
C GLY A 84 -9.96 -7.96 -5.09
N HIS A 85 -10.30 -9.16 -5.58
CA HIS A 85 -11.59 -9.46 -6.19
C HIS A 85 -12.61 -9.92 -5.15
N VAL A 86 -13.87 -9.52 -5.32
CA VAL A 86 -15.00 -9.90 -4.47
C VAL A 86 -15.27 -11.41 -4.40
N ASP A 87 -14.77 -12.15 -5.37
CA ASP A 87 -14.99 -13.59 -5.50
C ASP A 87 -14.09 -14.38 -4.53
N PHE A 88 -13.09 -13.72 -3.94
CA PHE A 88 -12.13 -14.29 -3.00
C PHE A 88 -12.27 -13.67 -1.59
N THR A 89 -13.46 -13.17 -1.25
CA THR A 89 -13.77 -12.56 0.05
C THR A 89 -13.51 -13.49 1.25
N VAL A 90 -13.71 -14.81 1.09
CA VAL A 90 -13.41 -15.81 2.13
C VAL A 90 -11.92 -15.82 2.48
N GLU A 91 -11.08 -15.61 1.49
CA GLU A 91 -9.63 -15.58 1.67
C GLU A 91 -9.16 -14.29 2.33
N VAL A 92 -9.75 -13.16 1.95
CA VAL A 92 -9.55 -11.88 2.63
C VAL A 92 -9.95 -11.98 4.11
N GLU A 93 -11.09 -12.59 4.44
CA GLU A 93 -11.50 -12.79 5.85
C GLU A 93 -10.52 -13.67 6.64
N ARG A 94 -10.00 -14.74 6.03
CA ARG A 94 -9.01 -15.60 6.68
C ARG A 94 -7.71 -14.86 6.97
N SER A 95 -7.25 -14.06 6.00
CA SER A 95 -6.04 -13.24 6.15
C SER A 95 -6.23 -12.18 7.23
N LEU A 96 -7.36 -11.47 7.27
CA LEU A 96 -7.63 -10.44 8.29
C LEU A 96 -7.61 -10.97 9.73
N ARG A 97 -7.94 -12.24 9.96
CA ARG A 97 -7.93 -12.85 11.30
C ARG A 97 -6.55 -13.12 11.87
N VAL A 98 -5.51 -13.17 11.03
CA VAL A 98 -4.14 -13.50 11.44
C VAL A 98 -3.19 -12.30 11.40
N LEU A 99 -3.68 -11.16 10.91
CA LEU A 99 -2.91 -9.94 10.72
C LEU A 99 -3.03 -9.00 11.92
N ASP A 100 -1.91 -8.34 12.24
CA ASP A 100 -1.87 -7.30 13.29
C ASP A 100 -2.24 -5.92 12.72
N GLY A 101 -2.18 -5.76 11.39
CA GLY A 101 -2.57 -4.52 10.72
C GLY A 101 -2.74 -4.69 9.21
N VAL A 102 -3.35 -3.70 8.56
CA VAL A 102 -3.60 -3.70 7.12
C VAL A 102 -3.22 -2.37 6.48
N ILE A 103 -2.64 -2.45 5.29
CA ILE A 103 -2.47 -1.35 4.36
C ILE A 103 -3.62 -1.42 3.35
N ALA A 104 -4.58 -0.50 3.47
CA ALA A 104 -5.69 -0.35 2.55
C ALA A 104 -5.28 0.55 1.39
N VAL A 105 -5.14 -0.02 0.18
CA VAL A 105 -4.69 0.70 -1.01
C VAL A 105 -5.88 1.24 -1.80
N PHE A 106 -5.85 2.52 -2.13
CA PHE A 106 -6.87 3.23 -2.91
C PHE A 106 -6.23 3.85 -4.15
N CYS A 107 -6.91 3.79 -5.29
CA CYS A 107 -6.48 4.50 -6.50
C CYS A 107 -6.83 5.99 -6.38
N ALA A 108 -5.91 6.92 -6.65
CA ALA A 108 -6.18 8.36 -6.57
C ALA A 108 -7.30 8.82 -7.53
N ARG A 109 -7.44 8.12 -8.66
CA ARG A 109 -8.50 8.37 -9.65
C ARG A 109 -9.82 7.66 -9.32
N GLY A 110 -9.77 6.42 -8.82
CA GLY A 110 -10.97 5.63 -8.53
C GLY A 110 -11.59 5.95 -7.16
N GLY A 111 -10.73 6.26 -6.18
CA GLY A 111 -11.11 6.53 -4.80
C GLY A 111 -11.69 5.31 -4.09
N VAL A 112 -12.78 5.52 -3.35
CA VAL A 112 -13.49 4.45 -2.64
C VAL A 112 -14.51 3.79 -3.55
N GLU A 113 -14.24 2.54 -3.89
CA GLU A 113 -15.11 1.68 -4.70
C GLU A 113 -15.94 0.71 -3.83
N PRO A 114 -17.05 0.14 -4.35
CA PRO A 114 -17.89 -0.80 -3.59
C PRO A 114 -17.12 -2.00 -3.02
N GLN A 115 -16.08 -2.45 -3.71
CA GLN A 115 -15.22 -3.54 -3.24
C GLN A 115 -14.33 -3.10 -2.06
N SER A 116 -13.79 -1.88 -2.11
CA SER A 116 -13.04 -1.29 -1.01
C SER A 116 -13.90 -1.19 0.26
N GLU A 117 -15.19 -0.86 0.13
CA GLU A 117 -16.12 -0.84 1.28
C GLU A 117 -16.27 -2.21 1.93
N THR A 118 -16.33 -3.27 1.12
CA THR A 118 -16.49 -4.64 1.61
C THR A 118 -15.27 -5.06 2.43
N VAL A 119 -14.08 -4.83 1.90
CA VAL A 119 -12.81 -5.11 2.59
C VAL A 119 -12.68 -4.26 3.86
N TRP A 120 -13.09 -2.99 3.80
CA TRP A 120 -13.06 -2.11 4.97
C TRP A 120 -13.95 -2.60 6.10
N ARG A 121 -15.20 -2.98 5.79
CA ARG A 121 -16.14 -3.55 6.78
C ARG A 121 -15.66 -4.87 7.35
N GLN A 122 -14.97 -5.70 6.57
CA GLN A 122 -14.37 -6.93 7.08
C GLN A 122 -13.26 -6.61 8.10
N ALA A 123 -12.40 -5.63 7.80
CA ALA A 123 -11.37 -5.21 8.75
C ALA A 123 -11.95 -4.55 10.01
N ASP A 124 -13.06 -3.82 9.90
CA ASP A 124 -13.81 -3.30 11.07
C ASP A 124 -14.32 -4.44 11.96
N ARG A 125 -14.91 -5.49 11.36
CA ARG A 125 -15.46 -6.64 12.09
C ARG A 125 -14.42 -7.34 12.95
N TYR A 126 -13.18 -7.42 12.47
CA TYR A 126 -12.07 -8.07 13.17
C TYR A 126 -11.24 -7.09 14.02
N GLY A 127 -11.60 -5.80 14.04
CA GLY A 127 -10.89 -4.79 14.83
C GLY A 127 -9.45 -4.57 14.38
N VAL A 128 -9.14 -4.80 13.09
CA VAL A 128 -7.77 -4.75 12.58
C VAL A 128 -7.35 -3.28 12.36
N PRO A 129 -6.26 -2.81 12.98
CA PRO A 129 -5.70 -1.48 12.74
C PRO A 129 -5.30 -1.29 11.28
N ARG A 130 -5.51 -0.09 10.74
CA ARG A 130 -5.33 0.17 9.30
C ARG A 130 -4.61 1.48 9.03
N ILE A 131 -3.84 1.48 7.94
CA ILE A 131 -3.36 2.69 7.27
C ILE A 131 -3.94 2.73 5.85
N ALA A 132 -4.31 3.91 5.37
CA ALA A 132 -4.74 4.10 3.99
C ALA A 132 -3.55 4.58 3.15
N TYR A 133 -3.35 3.96 1.99
CA TYR A 133 -2.34 4.34 1.00
C TYR A 133 -3.03 4.75 -0.30
N VAL A 134 -2.92 6.03 -0.65
CA VAL A 134 -3.46 6.55 -1.91
C VAL A 134 -2.38 6.39 -2.99
N ASN A 135 -2.59 5.41 -3.87
CA ASN A 135 -1.69 5.02 -4.93
C ASN A 135 -2.08 5.66 -6.27
N LYS A 136 -1.20 5.58 -7.27
CA LYS A 136 -1.40 6.14 -8.61
C LYS A 136 -1.67 7.65 -8.57
N MET A 137 -0.83 8.41 -7.87
CA MET A 137 -0.93 9.89 -7.85
C MET A 137 -0.44 10.53 -9.17
N ASP A 138 0.24 9.74 -9.99
CA ASP A 138 0.86 10.08 -11.27
C ASP A 138 -0.08 9.96 -12.49
N ILE A 139 -1.30 9.42 -12.32
CA ILE A 139 -2.24 9.22 -13.43
C ILE A 139 -3.20 10.40 -13.58
N THR A 140 -3.69 10.62 -14.81
CA THR A 140 -4.73 11.63 -15.09
C THR A 140 -5.99 11.43 -14.25
N GLY A 141 -6.48 12.50 -13.64
CA GLY A 141 -7.60 12.51 -12.71
C GLY A 141 -7.25 12.08 -11.29
N ALA A 142 -5.98 12.01 -10.92
CA ALA A 142 -5.54 11.75 -9.55
C ALA A 142 -5.94 12.90 -8.63
N ASN A 143 -6.67 12.59 -7.55
CA ASN A 143 -7.08 13.61 -6.58
C ASN A 143 -7.07 13.05 -5.15
N PHE A 144 -5.99 13.36 -4.41
CA PHE A 144 -5.78 12.91 -3.04
C PHE A 144 -6.88 13.36 -2.08
N HIS A 145 -7.23 14.65 -2.09
CA HIS A 145 -8.21 15.22 -1.16
C HIS A 145 -9.59 14.60 -1.33
N ARG A 146 -10.00 14.33 -2.58
CA ARG A 146 -11.24 13.62 -2.87
C ARG A 146 -11.24 12.20 -2.30
N VAL A 147 -10.11 11.47 -2.37
CA VAL A 147 -10.03 10.15 -1.73
C VAL A 147 -10.16 10.27 -0.22
N VAL A 148 -9.50 11.24 0.41
CA VAL A 148 -9.61 11.49 1.86
C VAL A 148 -11.06 11.80 2.28
N GLU A 149 -11.76 12.63 1.51
CA GLU A 149 -13.17 12.94 1.72
C GLU A 149 -14.04 11.68 1.59
N GLN A 150 -13.84 10.89 0.54
CA GLN A 150 -14.56 9.64 0.35
C GLN A 150 -14.31 8.61 1.46
N LEU A 151 -13.10 8.54 2.02
CA LEU A 151 -12.83 7.70 3.19
C LEU A 151 -13.71 8.11 4.39
N ARG A 152 -13.91 9.42 4.59
CA ARG A 152 -14.76 9.93 5.67
C ARG A 152 -16.24 9.68 5.39
N GLU A 153 -16.70 10.01 4.19
CA GLU A 153 -18.12 9.99 3.84
C GLU A 153 -18.64 8.58 3.58
N ARG A 154 -17.90 7.75 2.82
CA ARG A 154 -18.36 6.43 2.38
C ARG A 154 -17.99 5.32 3.37
N LEU A 155 -16.80 5.40 3.97
CA LEU A 155 -16.34 4.38 4.92
C LEU A 155 -16.62 4.75 6.38
N GLY A 156 -17.05 5.99 6.66
CA GLY A 156 -17.20 6.49 8.02
C GLY A 156 -15.88 6.55 8.79
N ALA A 157 -14.74 6.57 8.08
CA ALA A 157 -13.42 6.52 8.68
C ALA A 157 -12.98 7.90 9.21
N ASN A 158 -12.29 7.94 10.35
CA ASN A 158 -11.58 9.14 10.78
C ASN A 158 -10.26 9.29 10.00
N ALA A 159 -10.35 9.64 8.71
CA ALA A 159 -9.18 9.77 7.85
C ALA A 159 -8.38 11.02 8.20
N VAL A 160 -7.13 10.82 8.64
CA VAL A 160 -6.19 11.89 9.00
C VAL A 160 -4.99 11.82 8.05
N PRO A 161 -4.84 12.78 7.13
CA PRO A 161 -3.65 12.88 6.30
C PRO A 161 -2.41 13.08 7.17
N VAL A 162 -1.42 12.19 7.02
CA VAL A 162 -0.06 12.36 7.60
C VAL A 162 0.96 12.81 6.55
N GLN A 163 0.56 12.72 5.28
CA GLN A 163 1.33 13.16 4.13
C GLN A 163 0.42 13.88 3.14
N LEU A 164 0.99 14.86 2.42
CA LEU A 164 0.34 15.55 1.30
C LEU A 164 1.17 15.36 0.02
N PRO A 165 0.54 15.20 -1.15
CA PRO A 165 1.27 15.14 -2.41
C PRO A 165 1.78 16.53 -2.82
N ILE A 166 2.94 16.57 -3.48
CA ILE A 166 3.44 17.75 -4.18
C ILE A 166 3.16 17.55 -5.67
N GLY A 167 2.22 18.33 -6.20
CA GLY A 167 1.67 18.13 -7.53
C GLY A 167 0.73 16.92 -7.63
N ALA A 168 0.21 16.69 -8.83
CA ALA A 168 -0.62 15.54 -9.17
C ALA A 168 -0.46 15.21 -10.66
N GLU A 169 -0.81 13.99 -11.05
CA GLU A 169 -0.71 13.54 -12.44
C GLU A 169 0.74 13.65 -12.94
N ASP A 170 0.95 14.27 -14.11
CA ASP A 170 2.27 14.52 -14.70
C ASP A 170 3.16 15.47 -13.90
N THR A 171 2.57 16.24 -12.97
CA THR A 171 3.30 17.15 -12.07
C THR A 171 3.61 16.53 -10.70
N PHE A 172 3.26 15.26 -10.46
CA PHE A 172 3.52 14.59 -9.19
C PHE A 172 5.02 14.33 -9.01
N GLU A 173 5.66 15.09 -8.12
CA GLU A 173 7.12 15.09 -7.95
C GLU A 173 7.58 14.70 -6.55
N GLY A 174 6.67 14.65 -5.58
CA GLY A 174 7.06 14.52 -4.18
C GLY A 174 5.91 14.38 -3.20
N ILE A 175 6.30 14.30 -1.93
CA ILE A 175 5.38 14.27 -0.80
C ILE A 175 5.88 15.18 0.32
N ILE A 176 4.95 15.78 1.04
CA ILE A 176 5.20 16.48 2.31
C ILE A 176 4.89 15.52 3.44
N ASP A 177 5.83 15.34 4.35
CA ASP A 177 5.63 14.65 5.64
C ASP A 177 5.22 15.68 6.70
N LEU A 178 3.95 15.63 7.10
CA LEU A 178 3.37 16.55 8.09
C LEU A 178 3.81 16.25 9.52
N VAL A 179 4.37 15.06 9.78
CA VAL A 179 4.86 14.69 11.11
C VAL A 179 6.26 15.27 11.33
N ARG A 180 7.10 15.23 10.29
CA ARG A 180 8.47 15.75 10.33
C ARG A 180 8.59 17.19 9.87
N MET A 181 7.54 17.73 9.23
CA MET A 181 7.53 19.03 8.58
C MET A 181 8.63 19.15 7.51
N LYS A 182 8.71 18.17 6.61
CA LYS A 182 9.69 18.12 5.52
C LYS A 182 9.06 17.72 4.19
N ALA A 183 9.59 18.25 3.10
CA ALA A 183 9.25 17.85 1.74
C ALA A 183 10.30 16.87 1.20
N TYR A 184 9.82 15.83 0.50
CA TYR A 184 10.61 14.80 -0.15
C TYR A 184 10.31 14.83 -1.64
N TYR A 185 11.32 15.13 -2.45
CA TYR A 185 11.22 15.14 -3.92
C TYR A 185 11.95 13.92 -4.49
N TYR A 186 11.28 13.21 -5.39
CA TYR A 186 11.85 12.02 -6.03
C TYR A 186 12.45 12.40 -7.38
N ARG A 187 13.77 12.20 -7.53
CA ARG A 187 14.50 12.57 -8.75
C ARG A 187 14.59 11.45 -9.78
N ASP A 188 14.22 10.24 -9.37
CA ASP A 188 14.22 9.04 -10.20
C ASP A 188 12.95 8.21 -9.99
N GLU A 189 12.53 7.49 -11.04
CA GLU A 189 11.35 6.59 -10.99
C GLU A 189 11.53 5.40 -10.03
N LEU A 190 12.77 5.08 -9.68
CA LEU A 190 13.10 4.03 -8.71
C LEU A 190 13.13 4.56 -7.27
N GLY A 191 12.91 5.85 -7.03
CA GLY A 191 12.85 6.45 -5.71
C GLY A 191 14.11 6.26 -4.86
N ARG A 192 15.28 6.12 -5.50
CA ARG A 192 16.58 5.97 -4.82
C ARG A 192 17.23 7.32 -4.52
N GLN A 193 16.93 8.32 -5.34
CA GLN A 193 17.41 9.69 -5.18
C GLN A 193 16.26 10.55 -4.66
N ILE A 194 16.33 10.83 -3.36
CA ILE A 194 15.32 11.61 -2.65
C ILE A 194 15.99 12.87 -2.12
N ASP A 195 15.53 14.02 -2.57
CA ASP A 195 15.93 15.31 -2.00
C ASP A 195 15.00 15.64 -0.84
N GLU A 196 15.59 15.84 0.33
CA GLU A 196 14.89 16.29 1.53
C GLU A 196 15.06 17.82 1.66
N LEU A 197 13.95 18.55 1.55
CA LEU A 197 13.91 20.01 1.57
C LEU A 197 12.88 20.53 2.60
N PRO A 198 12.99 21.79 3.04
CA PRO A 198 11.90 22.45 3.77
C PRO A 198 10.60 22.46 2.95
N ILE A 199 9.46 22.50 3.64
CA ILE A 199 8.16 22.66 2.98
C ILE A 199 8.14 24.02 2.27
N PRO A 200 7.82 24.09 0.96
CA PRO A 200 7.70 25.35 0.26
C PRO A 200 6.67 26.27 0.92
N ASP A 201 6.97 27.56 1.02
CA ASP A 201 6.10 28.53 1.71
C ASP A 201 4.65 28.54 1.17
N HIS A 202 4.48 28.32 -0.14
CA HIS A 202 3.16 28.27 -0.78
C HIS A 202 2.31 27.03 -0.41
N LEU A 203 2.89 26.04 0.28
CA LEU A 203 2.23 24.83 0.77
C LEU A 203 2.18 24.78 2.31
N ALA A 204 2.75 25.77 3.01
CA ALA A 204 2.84 25.78 4.46
C ALA A 204 1.49 26.11 5.16
N ASP A 205 0.56 26.75 4.44
CA ASP A 205 -0.72 27.25 4.97
C ASP A 205 -1.95 26.41 4.55
N LEU A 206 -1.74 25.26 3.92
CA LEU A 206 -2.78 24.34 3.41
C LEU A 206 -3.28 23.37 4.49
#